data_AF-A0A6D2XFQ8-F1
#
_entry.id   AF-A0A6D2XFQ8-F1
#
_cell.length_a   1.000
_cell.length_b   1.000
_cell.length_c   1.000
_cell.angle_alpha   90.00
_cell.angle_beta   90.00
_cell.angle_gamma   90.00
#
_symmetry.space_group_name_H-M   'P 1'
#
loop_
_entity.id
_entity.type
_entity.pdbx_description
1 polymer ?
#
loop_
_entity_poly.entity_id
_entity_poly.type
_entity_poly.pdbx_seq_one_letter_code
_entity_poly.pdbx_strand_id
1 'polypeptide(L)'
;MTERLLIKALSGGKNTKILTLNGKKMTKMPSALGKLPGLKTLVLQNNLIPKVCPELCNLTQFQDLKLREFYCEGNPLFLQQPVISTQQENVWSLQEITSRFVMNQLAENNPFLMDGIERYPQVRSMISQGKTCAICGQYFITVWLECVRFVPPPKDWKISKNLKLVPLQVLICSYKCFTQRDPNLFGIAQV
;
A
#
# COMPACT_ATOMS: atom_id res chain seq x y z
N MET A 1 -10.75 -16.34 24.61
CA MET A 1 -11.42 -15.07 24.99
C MET A 1 -11.64 -14.15 23.78
N THR A 2 -10.62 -13.92 22.95
CA THR A 2 -10.68 -13.11 21.73
C THR A 2 -11.72 -13.59 20.71
N GLU A 3 -11.79 -14.91 20.45
CA GLU A 3 -12.78 -15.49 19.53
C GLU A 3 -14.21 -15.23 19.96
N ARG A 4 -14.50 -15.29 21.27
CA ARG A 4 -15.84 -15.02 21.81
C ARG A 4 -16.28 -13.57 21.54
N LEU A 5 -15.35 -12.62 21.65
CA LEU A 5 -15.59 -11.21 21.33
C LEU A 5 -15.83 -11.00 19.83
N LEU A 6 -15.05 -11.70 18.99
CA LEU A 6 -15.23 -11.66 17.55
C LEU A 6 -16.55 -12.30 17.10
N ILE A 7 -16.93 -13.44 17.67
CA ILE A 7 -18.21 -14.11 17.40
C ILE A 7 -19.38 -13.19 17.79
N LYS A 8 -19.29 -12.54 18.95
CA LYS A 8 -20.30 -11.55 19.39
C LYS A 8 -20.37 -10.33 18.47
N ALA A 9 -19.22 -9.87 17.96
CA ALA A 9 -19.17 -8.78 16.99
C ALA A 9 -19.81 -9.19 15.66
N LEU A 10 -19.53 -10.40 15.18
CA LEU A 10 -20.08 -10.97 13.95
C LEU A 10 -21.59 -11.20 14.05
N SER A 11 -22.09 -11.67 15.20
CA SER A 11 -23.54 -11.80 15.40
C SER A 11 -24.27 -10.44 15.41
N GLY A 12 -23.57 -9.37 15.82
CA GLY A 12 -24.09 -8.00 15.71
C GLY A 12 -24.08 -7.43 14.29
N GLY A 13 -23.30 -8.00 13.36
CA GLY A 13 -23.30 -7.63 11.94
C GLY A 13 -23.20 -6.13 11.68
N LYS A 14 -24.25 -5.56 11.04
CA LYS A 14 -24.35 -4.12 10.71
C LYS A 14 -24.43 -3.20 11.95
N ASN A 15 -24.84 -3.72 13.10
CA ASN A 15 -24.98 -2.96 14.33
C ASN A 15 -23.65 -2.80 15.09
N THR A 16 -22.67 -3.65 14.79
CA THR A 16 -21.35 -3.59 15.41
C THR A 16 -20.56 -2.43 14.84
N LYS A 17 -20.59 -1.29 15.54
CA LYS A 17 -19.85 -0.07 15.16
C LYS A 17 -18.46 0.01 15.79
N ILE A 18 -18.25 -0.61 16.95
CA ILE A 18 -17.00 -0.53 17.70
C ILE A 18 -16.58 -1.95 18.09
N LEU A 19 -15.35 -2.33 17.79
CA LEU A 19 -14.76 -3.60 18.20
C LEU A 19 -13.45 -3.34 18.96
N THR A 20 -13.45 -3.71 20.24
CA THR A 20 -12.30 -3.57 21.13
C THR A 20 -11.72 -4.94 21.45
N LEU A 21 -10.48 -5.15 21.04
CA LEU A 21 -9.68 -6.36 21.25
C LEU A 21 -8.33 -6.01 21.91
N ASN A 22 -8.30 -4.96 22.73
CA ASN A 22 -7.11 -4.49 23.44
C ASN A 22 -6.60 -5.51 24.47
N GLY A 23 -5.28 -5.72 24.56
CA GLY A 23 -4.66 -6.49 25.65
C GLY A 23 -4.83 -8.00 25.51
N LYS A 24 -4.98 -8.52 24.29
CA LYS A 24 -5.35 -9.93 24.04
C LYS A 24 -4.18 -10.80 23.58
N LYS A 25 -2.95 -10.28 23.63
CA LYS A 25 -1.71 -10.99 23.21
C LYS A 25 -1.85 -11.60 21.80
N MET A 26 -2.64 -10.98 20.94
CA MET A 26 -2.90 -11.48 19.59
C MET A 26 -1.62 -11.33 18.77
N THR A 27 -1.23 -12.38 18.04
CA THR A 27 -0.09 -12.35 17.11
C THR A 27 -0.50 -12.11 15.66
N LYS A 28 -1.80 -12.20 15.37
CA LYS A 28 -2.40 -12.01 14.04
C LYS A 28 -3.73 -11.27 14.19
N MET A 29 -4.11 -10.47 13.20
CA MET A 29 -5.48 -9.91 13.16
C MET A 29 -6.48 -11.00 12.74
N PRO A 30 -7.76 -10.88 13.15
CA PRO A 30 -8.78 -11.80 12.72
C PRO A 30 -9.16 -11.55 11.25
N SER A 31 -9.07 -12.57 10.40
CA SER A 31 -9.46 -12.51 8.98
C SER A 31 -10.95 -12.21 8.78
N ALA A 32 -11.80 -12.47 9.80
CA ALA A 32 -13.24 -12.22 9.74
C ALA A 32 -13.64 -10.74 9.90
N LEU A 33 -12.70 -9.81 10.11
CA LEU A 33 -13.01 -8.37 10.23
C LEU A 33 -13.74 -7.81 9.01
N GLY A 34 -13.44 -8.32 7.82
CA GLY A 34 -14.12 -7.92 6.59
C GLY A 34 -15.62 -8.26 6.54
N LYS A 35 -16.11 -9.10 7.46
CA LYS A 35 -17.53 -9.47 7.58
C LYS A 35 -18.33 -8.52 8.47
N LEU A 36 -17.74 -7.40 8.92
CA LEU A 36 -18.38 -6.40 9.78
C LEU A 36 -18.65 -5.09 9.00
N PRO A 37 -19.68 -5.03 8.14
CA PRO A 37 -19.93 -3.88 7.26
C PRO A 37 -20.31 -2.59 8.02
N GLY A 38 -20.68 -2.70 9.30
CA GLY A 38 -21.04 -1.57 10.16
C GLY A 38 -19.89 -0.99 10.98
N LEU A 39 -18.70 -1.61 10.92
CA LEU A 39 -17.60 -1.28 11.83
C LEU A 39 -17.01 0.10 11.52
N LYS A 40 -16.89 0.93 12.57
CA LYS A 40 -16.38 2.30 12.52
C LYS A 40 -15.16 2.55 13.40
N THR A 41 -14.96 1.75 14.44
CA THR A 41 -13.80 1.88 15.32
C THR A 41 -13.27 0.49 15.64
N LEU A 42 -11.97 0.29 15.40
CA LEU A 42 -11.27 -0.96 15.72
C LEU A 42 -10.08 -0.65 16.64
N VAL A 43 -10.11 -1.23 17.84
CA VAL A 43 -9.08 -1.03 18.88
C VAL A 43 -8.35 -2.34 19.14
N LEU A 44 -7.07 -2.39 18.77
CA LEU A 44 -6.16 -3.54 18.86
C LEU A 44 -4.88 -3.22 19.66
N GLN A 45 -4.85 -2.14 20.43
CA GLN A 45 -3.70 -1.79 21.29
C GLN A 45 -3.32 -2.92 22.26
N ASN A 46 -2.10 -2.90 22.80
CA ASN A 46 -1.57 -3.93 23.70
C ASN A 46 -1.71 -5.36 23.15
N ASN A 47 -1.28 -5.57 21.90
CA ASN A 47 -1.26 -6.87 21.23
C ASN A 47 0.06 -7.06 20.48
N LEU A 48 0.41 -8.30 20.14
CA LEU A 48 1.68 -8.66 19.51
C LEU A 48 1.53 -8.80 17.99
N ILE A 49 0.71 -7.96 17.35
CA ILE A 49 0.40 -8.05 15.91
C ILE A 49 1.54 -7.36 15.13
N PRO A 50 2.36 -8.10 14.36
CA PRO A 50 3.56 -7.53 13.74
C PRO A 50 3.24 -6.69 12.49
N LYS A 51 2.14 -6.99 11.79
CA LYS A 51 1.70 -6.33 10.56
C LYS A 51 0.18 -6.31 10.52
N VAL A 52 -0.39 -5.24 9.96
CA VAL A 52 -1.80 -5.21 9.58
C VAL A 52 -2.02 -6.28 8.51
N CYS A 53 -3.03 -7.12 8.69
CA CYS A 53 -3.27 -8.26 7.80
C CYS A 53 -3.63 -7.79 6.38
N PRO A 54 -3.18 -8.48 5.31
CA PRO A 54 -3.54 -8.18 3.92
C PRO A 54 -5.04 -8.14 3.69
N GLU A 55 -5.84 -8.86 4.48
CA GLU A 55 -7.30 -8.84 4.43
C GLU A 55 -7.89 -7.48 4.78
N LEU A 56 -7.18 -6.60 5.52
CA LEU A 56 -7.55 -5.19 5.66
C LEU A 56 -7.21 -4.37 4.42
N CYS A 57 -6.19 -4.78 3.66
CA CYS A 57 -5.80 -4.18 2.37
C CYS A 57 -6.67 -4.68 1.20
N ASN A 58 -7.17 -5.92 1.28
CA ASN A 58 -8.09 -6.56 0.34
C ASN A 58 -9.56 -6.19 0.59
N LEU A 59 -9.86 -5.52 1.71
CA LEU A 59 -11.03 -4.64 1.82
C LEU A 59 -10.77 -3.52 0.83
N THR A 60 -11.19 -3.75 -0.40
CA THR A 60 -10.73 -3.14 -1.65
C THR A 60 -10.93 -1.63 -1.70
N GLN A 61 -11.49 -1.05 -0.65
CA GLN A 61 -11.43 0.35 -0.38
C GLN A 61 -11.26 0.54 1.13
N PHE A 62 -10.13 1.12 1.54
CA PHE A 62 -10.09 1.88 2.80
C PHE A 62 -11.21 2.95 2.85
N GLN A 63 -11.88 3.23 1.72
CA GLN A 63 -13.10 4.04 1.59
C GLN A 63 -14.40 3.29 1.98
N ASP A 64 -14.49 1.96 1.80
CA ASP A 64 -15.69 1.15 2.13
C ASP A 64 -15.67 0.66 3.58
N LEU A 65 -14.47 0.44 4.12
CA LEU A 65 -14.31 0.25 5.54
C LEU A 65 -14.56 1.59 6.23
N LYS A 66 -15.77 1.78 6.77
CA LYS A 66 -16.16 3.01 7.50
C LYS A 66 -15.39 3.20 8.82
N LEU A 67 -14.21 2.61 8.97
CA LEU A 67 -13.31 2.82 10.09
C LEU A 67 -12.87 4.29 10.10
N ARG A 68 -13.38 5.02 11.08
CA ARG A 68 -12.94 6.37 11.42
C ARG A 68 -11.67 6.34 12.27
N GLU A 69 -11.51 5.28 13.07
CA GLU A 69 -10.45 5.14 14.04
C GLU A 69 -9.89 3.72 14.04
N PHE A 70 -8.56 3.62 13.94
CA PHE A 70 -7.83 2.37 14.00
C PHE A 70 -6.65 2.52 14.95
N TYR A 71 -6.64 1.74 16.02
CA TYR A 71 -5.56 1.74 17.00
C TYR A 71 -4.90 0.37 17.03
N CYS A 72 -3.67 0.26 16.56
CA CYS A 72 -2.88 -0.96 16.68
C CYS A 72 -1.50 -0.64 17.25
N GLU A 73 -0.89 -1.61 17.94
CA GLU A 73 0.54 -1.52 18.23
C GLU A 73 1.36 -1.81 16.97
N GLY A 74 2.51 -1.15 16.85
CA GLY A 74 3.47 -1.37 15.77
C GLY A 74 3.04 -0.79 14.43
N ASN A 75 3.58 0.38 14.06
CA ASN A 75 3.83 0.63 12.65
C ASN A 75 5.08 -0.18 12.30
N PRO A 76 5.07 -1.10 11.33
CA PRO A 76 6.30 -1.76 10.87
C PRO A 76 7.35 -0.77 10.34
N LEU A 77 6.97 0.49 10.07
CA LEU A 77 7.89 1.61 9.81
C LEU A 77 8.63 2.11 11.06
N PHE A 78 8.23 1.70 12.27
CA PHE A 78 8.87 2.06 13.55
C PHE A 78 9.84 0.98 14.06
N LEU A 79 10.27 0.01 13.24
CA LEU A 79 11.57 -0.61 13.50
C LEU A 79 12.61 0.53 13.32
N GLN A 80 12.95 1.19 14.43
CA GLN A 80 13.66 2.48 14.48
C GLN A 80 15.13 2.42 14.07
N GLN A 81 15.51 1.52 13.17
CA GLN A 81 16.88 1.43 12.69
C GLN A 81 16.90 1.60 11.18
N PRO A 82 17.20 2.83 10.70
CA PRO A 82 17.57 3.07 9.33
C PRO A 82 18.73 2.12 8.97
N VAL A 83 18.52 1.26 7.99
CA VAL A 83 19.58 0.40 7.45
C VAL A 83 20.17 1.09 6.23
N ILE A 84 21.49 1.07 6.12
CA ILE A 84 22.17 1.53 4.90
C ILE A 84 21.95 0.46 3.83
N SER A 85 21.17 0.80 2.81
CA SER A 85 20.99 -0.05 1.63
C SER A 85 22.21 0.08 0.71
N THR A 86 22.77 -1.06 0.29
CA THR A 86 23.76 -1.11 -0.79
C THR A 86 23.05 -0.80 -2.11
N GLN A 87 23.38 0.35 -2.70
CA GLN A 87 22.85 0.74 -4.00
C GLN A 87 23.50 -0.14 -5.07
N GLN A 88 22.72 -1.04 -5.67
CA GLN A 88 23.15 -1.76 -6.86
C GLN A 88 22.46 -1.13 -8.06
N GLU A 89 23.24 -0.56 -8.98
CA GLU A 89 22.73 -0.17 -10.28
C GLU A 89 22.39 -1.44 -11.07
N ASN A 90 21.10 -1.79 -11.07
CA ASN A 90 20.61 -2.90 -11.87
C ASN A 90 20.52 -2.46 -13.33
N VAL A 91 21.22 -3.17 -14.20
CA VAL A 91 21.01 -3.09 -15.65
C VAL A 91 19.59 -3.55 -15.94
N TRP A 92 18.79 -2.71 -16.60
CA TRP A 92 17.44 -3.08 -16.98
C TRP A 92 17.46 -4.22 -17.99
N SER A 93 16.55 -5.18 -17.83
CA SER A 93 16.34 -6.20 -18.85
C SER A 93 15.88 -5.56 -20.15
N LEU A 94 16.11 -6.22 -21.28
CA LEU A 94 15.59 -5.75 -22.58
C LEU A 94 14.07 -5.61 -22.54
N GLN A 95 13.38 -6.48 -21.80
CA GLN A 95 11.94 -6.40 -21.56
C GLN A 95 11.57 -5.07 -20.88
N GLU A 96 12.28 -4.69 -19.80
CA GLU A 96 12.02 -3.44 -19.09
C GLU A 96 12.30 -2.22 -19.98
N ILE A 97 13.44 -2.19 -20.69
CA ILE A 97 13.80 -1.10 -21.60
C ILE A 97 12.74 -0.93 -22.69
N THR A 98 12.36 -2.03 -23.35
CA THR A 98 11.35 -2.03 -24.43
C THR A 98 9.99 -1.60 -23.90
N SER A 99 9.59 -2.10 -22.72
CA SER A 99 8.31 -1.74 -22.12
C SER A 99 8.22 -0.26 -21.79
N ARG A 100 9.29 0.35 -21.27
CA ARG A 100 9.35 1.80 -21.01
C ARG A 100 9.18 2.61 -22.28
N PHE A 101 9.88 2.23 -23.33
CA PHE A 101 9.77 2.88 -24.64
C PHE A 101 8.33 2.82 -25.17
N VAL A 102 7.74 1.62 -25.20
CA VAL A 102 6.36 1.42 -25.68
C VAL A 102 5.37 2.24 -24.84
N MET A 103 5.46 2.19 -23.51
CA MET A 103 4.53 2.93 -22.63
C MET A 103 4.63 4.45 -22.82
N ASN A 104 5.82 5.00 -23.03
CA ASN A 104 5.99 6.42 -23.33
C ASN A 104 5.36 6.81 -24.68
N GLN A 105 5.53 5.98 -25.70
CA GLN A 105 4.91 6.21 -27.01
C GLN A 105 3.37 6.06 -26.98
N LEU A 106 2.84 5.22 -26.10
CA LEU A 106 1.39 5.13 -25.88
C LEU A 106 0.83 6.38 -25.18
N ALA A 107 1.59 6.99 -24.26
CA ALA A 107 1.20 8.25 -23.66
C ALA A 107 1.11 9.40 -24.69
N GLU A 108 1.83 9.28 -25.80
CA GLU A 108 1.78 10.17 -26.96
C GLU A 108 0.67 9.80 -27.97
N ASN A 109 -0.18 8.82 -27.65
CA ASN A 109 -1.28 8.32 -28.50
C ASN A 109 -0.84 7.80 -29.89
N ASN A 110 0.28 7.08 -29.98
CA ASN A 110 0.77 6.51 -31.24
C ASN A 110 -0.22 5.44 -31.81
N PRO A 111 -0.88 5.69 -32.97
CA PRO A 111 -1.93 4.81 -33.49
C PRO A 111 -1.42 3.41 -33.90
N PHE A 112 -0.20 3.32 -34.42
CA PHE A 112 0.39 2.06 -34.87
C PHE A 112 0.67 1.11 -33.70
N LEU A 113 1.15 1.67 -32.58
CA LEU A 113 1.37 0.87 -31.38
C LEU A 113 0.06 0.43 -30.73
N MET A 114 -0.98 1.28 -30.76
CA MET A 114 -2.31 0.90 -30.26
C MET A 114 -2.88 -0.30 -31.02
N ASP A 115 -2.90 -0.25 -32.35
CA ASP A 115 -3.33 -1.39 -33.19
C ASP A 115 -2.42 -2.62 -33.01
N GLY A 116 -1.11 -2.42 -32.90
CA GLY A 116 -0.17 -3.49 -32.59
C GLY A 116 -0.48 -4.20 -31.27
N ILE A 117 -0.73 -3.46 -30.20
CA ILE A 117 -1.02 -4.02 -28.87
C ILE A 117 -2.34 -4.79 -28.84
N GLU A 118 -3.35 -4.34 -29.60
CA GLU A 118 -4.62 -5.06 -29.73
C GLU A 118 -4.43 -6.47 -30.32
N ARG A 119 -3.48 -6.63 -31.25
CA ARG A 119 -3.18 -7.92 -31.90
C ARG A 119 -2.38 -8.87 -31.02
N TYR A 120 -1.73 -8.38 -29.97
CA TYR A 120 -0.89 -9.19 -29.06
C TYR A 120 -1.36 -9.08 -27.60
N PRO A 121 -2.32 -9.92 -27.17
CA PRO A 121 -2.92 -9.86 -25.83
C PRO A 121 -1.91 -9.98 -24.68
N GLN A 122 -0.82 -10.73 -24.89
CA GLN A 122 0.25 -10.87 -23.88
C GLN A 122 0.98 -9.54 -23.63
N VAL A 123 1.24 -8.77 -24.69
CA VAL A 123 1.85 -7.44 -24.60
C VAL A 123 0.91 -6.47 -23.91
N ARG A 124 -0.38 -6.49 -24.28
CA ARG A 124 -1.42 -5.72 -23.59
C ARG A 124 -1.48 -6.03 -22.10
N SER A 125 -1.46 -7.32 -21.73
CA SER A 125 -1.46 -7.76 -20.33
C SER A 125 -0.22 -7.26 -19.60
N MET A 126 0.96 -7.33 -20.23
CA MET A 126 2.22 -6.86 -19.63
C MET A 126 2.19 -5.34 -19.40
N ILE A 127 1.79 -4.56 -20.39
CA ILE A 127 1.70 -3.09 -20.31
C ILE A 127 0.66 -2.66 -19.26
N SER A 128 -0.44 -3.40 -19.12
CA SER A 128 -1.47 -3.11 -18.10
C SER A 128 -0.96 -3.20 -16.66
N GLN A 129 0.15 -3.90 -16.44
CA GLN A 129 0.79 -4.02 -15.13
C GLN A 129 1.78 -2.86 -14.87
N GLY A 130 2.03 -2.02 -15.88
CA GLY A 130 2.92 -0.88 -15.81
C GLY A 130 2.57 0.07 -14.67
N LYS A 131 3.62 0.63 -14.06
CA LYS A 131 3.56 1.56 -12.94
C LYS A 131 4.22 2.87 -13.33
N THR A 132 3.88 3.95 -12.64
CA THR A 132 4.49 5.28 -12.83
C THR A 132 5.41 5.61 -11.66
N CYS A 133 6.61 6.12 -11.96
CA CYS A 133 7.57 6.51 -10.94
C CYS A 133 7.13 7.78 -10.21
N ALA A 134 7.07 7.75 -8.88
CA ALA A 134 6.68 8.90 -8.06
C ALA A 134 7.70 10.06 -8.04
N ILE A 135 8.83 9.91 -8.72
CA ILE A 135 9.91 10.90 -8.83
C ILE A 135 9.98 11.48 -10.24
N CYS A 136 10.23 10.64 -11.26
CA CYS A 136 10.42 11.11 -12.63
C CYS A 136 9.15 11.05 -13.51
N GLY A 137 8.05 10.50 -13.00
CA GLY A 137 6.80 10.32 -13.75
C GLY A 137 6.84 9.25 -14.85
N GLN A 138 8.00 8.67 -15.14
CA GLN A 138 8.17 7.68 -16.20
C GLN A 138 7.57 6.32 -15.83
N TYR A 139 7.15 5.57 -16.84
CA TYR A 139 6.62 4.22 -16.68
C TYR A 139 7.71 3.17 -16.40
N PHE A 140 7.35 2.04 -15.80
CA PHE A 140 8.20 0.87 -15.56
C PHE A 140 7.35 -0.39 -15.23
N ILE A 141 7.93 -1.59 -15.28
CA ILE A 141 7.20 -2.85 -15.01
C ILE A 141 7.84 -3.67 -13.88
N THR A 142 9.15 -3.90 -13.91
CA THR A 142 9.79 -4.99 -13.15
C THR A 142 10.73 -4.56 -12.03
N VAL A 143 11.46 -3.46 -12.23
CA VAL A 143 12.43 -2.99 -11.24
C VAL A 143 11.83 -1.82 -10.48
N TRP A 144 11.49 -2.05 -9.21
CA TRP A 144 11.01 -0.99 -8.36
C TRP A 144 11.51 -1.11 -6.93
N LEU A 145 11.68 0.05 -6.32
CA LEU A 145 11.79 0.17 -4.88
C LEU A 145 10.41 0.49 -4.35
N GLU A 146 9.91 -0.39 -3.49
CA GLU A 146 8.75 -0.05 -2.67
C GLU A 146 9.17 0.98 -1.65
N CYS A 147 8.42 2.08 -1.59
CA CYS A 147 8.73 3.20 -0.73
C CYS A 147 7.49 3.66 0.01
N VAL A 148 7.70 4.38 1.10
CA VAL A 148 6.65 5.12 1.80
C VAL A 148 7.02 6.60 1.76
N ARG A 149 6.09 7.43 1.28
CA ARG A 149 6.18 8.89 1.40
C ARG A 149 5.22 9.34 2.49
N PHE A 150 5.71 10.11 3.45
CA PHE A 150 4.86 10.75 4.45
C PHE A 150 4.39 12.11 3.94
N VAL A 151 3.08 12.28 3.75
CA VAL A 151 2.49 13.52 3.24
C VAL A 151 1.46 14.09 4.21
N PRO A 152 1.20 15.41 4.18
CA PRO A 152 0.06 15.98 4.88
C PRO A 152 -1.24 15.36 4.38
N PRO A 153 -2.19 15.01 5.26
CA PRO A 153 -3.48 14.47 4.85
C PRO A 153 -4.31 15.50 4.07
N PRO A 154 -5.14 15.07 3.10
CA PRO A 154 -6.07 15.95 2.39
C PRO A 154 -7.03 16.70 3.33
N LYS A 155 -7.39 17.93 2.96
CA LYS A 155 -8.22 18.82 3.80
C LYS A 155 -9.65 18.31 4.02
N ASP A 156 -10.15 17.47 3.11
CA ASP A 156 -11.47 16.86 3.13
C ASP A 156 -11.56 15.63 4.04
N TRP A 157 -10.43 15.11 4.53
CA TRP A 157 -10.44 13.98 5.46
C TRP A 157 -10.84 14.41 6.87
N LYS A 158 -11.80 13.68 7.46
CA LYS A 158 -12.19 13.84 8.87
C LYS A 158 -11.18 13.15 9.78
N ILE A 159 -10.05 13.80 10.02
CA ILE A 159 -8.93 13.27 10.80
C ILE A 159 -8.79 13.87 12.19
N SER A 160 -8.09 13.16 13.06
CA SER A 160 -7.64 13.70 14.36
C SER A 160 -6.67 14.86 14.16
N LYS A 161 -6.78 15.89 15.01
CA LYS A 161 -5.87 17.05 15.02
C LYS A 161 -4.40 16.67 15.26
N ASN A 162 -4.15 15.48 15.83
CA ASN A 162 -2.81 14.99 16.12
C ASN A 162 -2.14 14.34 14.89
N LEU A 163 -2.91 14.04 13.84
CA LEU A 163 -2.39 13.40 12.63
C LEU A 163 -1.79 14.47 11.69
N LYS A 164 -0.47 14.60 11.72
CA LYS A 164 0.25 15.56 10.87
C LYS A 164 0.61 15.01 9.49
N LEU A 165 0.97 13.73 9.43
CA LEU A 165 1.41 13.05 8.22
C LEU A 165 0.74 11.69 8.11
N VAL A 166 0.48 11.28 6.87
CA VAL A 166 -0.01 9.94 6.52
C VAL A 166 1.02 9.24 5.63
N PRO A 167 1.32 7.95 5.89
CA PRO A 167 2.18 7.17 5.02
C PRO A 167 1.41 6.78 3.76
N LEU A 168 1.95 7.12 2.59
CA LEU A 168 1.48 6.66 1.29
C LEU A 168 2.50 5.72 0.67
N GLN A 169 2.03 4.54 0.25
CA GLN A 169 2.86 3.65 -0.55
C GLN A 169 3.13 4.31 -1.91
N VAL A 170 4.40 4.38 -2.29
CA VAL A 170 4.84 4.93 -3.57
C VAL A 170 5.86 3.98 -4.19
N LEU A 171 5.89 3.94 -5.52
CA LEU A 171 6.81 3.10 -6.27
C LEU A 171 7.81 3.97 -7.03
N ILE A 172 9.07 3.56 -7.00
CA ILE A 172 10.17 4.28 -7.66
C ILE A 172 10.89 3.32 -8.61
N CYS A 173 11.22 3.81 -9.80
CA CYS A 173 11.69 2.96 -10.89
C CYS A 173 13.20 2.62 -10.88
N SER A 174 13.98 3.20 -9.97
CA SER A 174 15.43 2.97 -9.85
C SER A 174 16.03 3.63 -8.59
N TYR A 175 17.22 3.17 -8.19
CA TYR A 175 18.03 3.84 -7.16
C TYR A 175 18.40 5.28 -7.54
N LYS A 176 18.62 5.57 -8.83
CA LYS A 176 18.85 6.95 -9.32
C LYS A 176 17.68 7.89 -9.02
N CYS A 177 16.44 7.41 -9.17
CA CYS A 177 15.28 8.20 -8.76
C CYS A 177 15.18 8.29 -7.23
N PHE A 178 15.52 7.22 -6.52
CA PHE A 178 15.52 7.21 -5.05
C PHE A 178 16.54 8.18 -4.43
N THR A 179 17.69 8.40 -5.05
CA THR A 179 18.68 9.39 -4.57
C THR A 179 18.23 10.83 -4.78
N GLN A 180 17.29 11.07 -5.69
CA GLN A 180 16.68 12.39 -5.97
C GLN A 180 15.40 12.64 -5.16
N ARG A 181 15.08 11.76 -4.20
CA ARG A 181 13.83 11.83 -3.41
C ARG A 181 13.81 13.00 -2.42
N ASP A 182 12.61 13.35 -1.97
CA ASP A 182 12.40 14.27 -0.86
C ASP A 182 12.69 13.61 0.51
N PRO A 183 12.99 14.38 1.57
CA PRO A 183 13.33 13.84 2.89
C PRO A 183 12.23 13.00 3.56
N ASN A 184 10.97 13.11 3.11
CA ASN A 184 9.85 12.37 3.68
C ASN A 184 9.61 11.03 2.99
N LEU A 185 10.48 10.64 2.05
CA LEU A 185 10.40 9.38 1.33
C LEU A 185 11.45 8.39 1.80
N PHE A 186 10.98 7.19 2.17
CA PHE A 186 11.80 6.11 2.72
C PHE A 186 11.60 4.84 1.90
N GLY A 187 12.69 4.11 1.65
CA GLY A 187 12.62 2.79 1.01
C GLY A 187 12.16 1.74 2.02
N ILE A 188 11.33 0.80 1.58
CA ILE A 188 10.95 -0.37 2.35
C ILE A 188 11.94 -1.48 1.99
N ALA A 189 12.70 -1.93 2.99
CA ALA A 189 13.55 -3.11 2.87
C ALA A 189 13.00 -4.22 3.76
N GLN A 190 12.96 -5.45 3.24
CA GLN A 190 12.81 -6.63 4.07
C GLN A 190 14.22 -7.00 4.55
N VAL A 191 14.48 -6.77 5.83
CA VAL A 191 15.69 -7.23 6.53
C VAL A 191 15.43 -8.62 7.11
#